data_AF-A0AAE9AAV5-F1
#
_entry.id   AF-A0AAE9AAV5-F1
#
_cell.length_a   1.000
_cell.length_b   1.000
_cell.length_c   1.000
_cell.angle_alpha   90.00
_cell.angle_beta   90.00
_cell.angle_gamma   90.00
#
_symmetry.space_group_name_H-M   'P 1'
#
loop_
_entity.id
_entity.type
_entity.pdbx_description
1 polymer ?
#
loop_
_entity_poly.entity_id
_entity_poly.type
_entity_poly.pdbx_seq_one_letter_code
_entity_poly.pdbx_strand_id
1 'polypeptide(L)'
;MSYRVLDTKNGVSLVDFSIDKFARHLPRLMLTHMLSPILGDRIYWRRLMEVDGAPELISAGSRVPEFTQWIPRVLLEKFAMNNKEIMTSLPIYCHVYNTIFEDVGGYEEQGLVAASEPPAHFMAALELLDLLPAYLKFKKQSSEKSSDDSTSETSKTSGDVIF
;
A
#
# COMPACT_ATOMS: atom_id res chain seq x y z
N MET A 1 10.81 -0.36 -8.97
CA MET A 1 9.72 -0.84 -8.07
C MET A 1 10.07 -2.19 -7.49
N SER A 2 9.93 -2.32 -6.18
CA SER A 2 9.93 -3.61 -5.46
C SER A 2 8.65 -3.71 -4.61
N TYR A 3 8.21 -4.92 -4.30
CA TYR A 3 7.12 -5.13 -3.36
C TYR A 3 7.36 -6.40 -2.53
N ARG A 4 6.72 -6.42 -1.37
CA ARG A 4 6.70 -7.54 -0.44
C ARG A 4 5.29 -7.67 0.13
N VAL A 5 4.74 -8.87 0.05
CA VAL A 5 3.51 -9.21 0.76
C VAL A 5 3.87 -9.39 2.23
N LEU A 6 3.29 -8.57 3.10
CA LEU A 6 3.51 -8.65 4.54
C LEU A 6 2.71 -9.80 5.16
N ASP A 7 1.45 -9.96 4.71
CA ASP A 7 0.60 -11.11 5.01
C ASP A 7 -0.58 -11.15 4.02
N THR A 8 -1.20 -12.33 3.92
CA THR A 8 -2.43 -12.56 3.14
C THR A 8 -3.45 -13.28 4.01
N LYS A 9 -4.64 -12.69 4.15
CA LYS A 9 -5.78 -13.25 4.87
C LYS A 9 -7.02 -13.14 4.03
N ASN A 10 -7.76 -14.25 3.91
CA ASN A 10 -9.08 -14.29 3.28
C ASN A 10 -9.11 -13.72 1.84
N GLY A 11 -8.04 -13.90 1.07
CA GLY A 11 -7.93 -13.36 -0.29
C GLY A 11 -7.63 -11.86 -0.37
N VAL A 12 -7.26 -11.23 0.75
CA VAL A 12 -6.79 -9.85 0.81
C VAL A 12 -5.35 -9.84 1.33
N SER A 13 -4.49 -9.02 0.73
CA SER A 13 -3.08 -8.92 1.10
C SER A 13 -2.73 -7.54 1.59
N LEU A 14 -1.92 -7.46 2.65
CA LEU A 14 -1.22 -6.25 3.02
C LEU A 14 0.13 -6.23 2.29
N VAL A 15 0.36 -5.20 1.49
CA VAL A 15 1.55 -5.11 0.61
C VAL A 15 2.35 -3.88 0.96
N ASP A 16 3.64 -4.09 1.21
CA ASP A 16 4.67 -3.06 1.29
C ASP A 16 5.32 -2.94 -0.09
N PHE A 17 5.36 -1.75 -0.67
CA PHE A 17 5.96 -1.54 -1.99
C PHE A 17 6.73 -0.22 -2.05
N SER A 18 7.79 -0.21 -2.86
CA SER A 18 8.64 0.95 -3.11
C SER A 18 8.63 1.32 -4.58
N ILE A 19 8.56 2.62 -4.86
CA ILE A 19 8.53 3.19 -6.20
C ILE A 19 9.59 4.27 -6.31
N ASP A 20 10.43 4.09 -7.31
CA ASP A 20 11.52 4.96 -7.75
C ASP A 20 11.16 5.74 -9.03
N LYS A 21 10.07 5.36 -9.71
CA LYS A 21 9.60 5.98 -10.95
C LYS A 21 8.18 6.51 -10.81
N PHE A 22 8.01 7.81 -11.00
CA PHE A 22 6.70 8.46 -10.92
C PHE A 22 6.01 8.44 -12.29
N ALA A 23 5.04 7.54 -12.42
CA ALA A 23 4.07 7.57 -13.52
C ALA A 23 2.64 7.65 -12.96
N ARG A 24 1.75 8.29 -13.71
CA ARG A 24 0.36 8.53 -13.27
C ARG A 24 -0.31 7.19 -12.91
N HIS A 25 -0.76 7.08 -11.67
CA HIS A 25 -1.45 5.92 -11.13
C HIS A 25 -0.66 4.59 -11.22
N LEU A 26 0.66 4.64 -11.32
CA LEU A 26 1.49 3.45 -11.53
C LEU A 26 1.19 2.28 -10.56
N PRO A 27 1.21 2.45 -9.22
CA PRO A 27 0.94 1.33 -8.32
C PRO A 27 -0.46 0.74 -8.51
N ARG A 28 -1.46 1.60 -8.75
CA ARG A 28 -2.85 1.20 -8.98
C ARG A 28 -2.98 0.29 -10.21
N LEU A 29 -2.33 0.70 -11.30
CA LEU A 29 -2.30 -0.07 -12.55
C LEU A 29 -1.56 -1.39 -12.38
N MET A 30 -0.35 -1.36 -11.81
CA MET A 30 0.47 -2.56 -11.64
C MET A 30 -0.23 -3.62 -10.79
N LEU A 31 -0.76 -3.21 -9.62
CA LEU A 31 -1.49 -4.11 -8.73
C LEU A 31 -2.76 -4.68 -9.40
N THR A 32 -3.48 -3.87 -10.17
CA THR A 32 -4.64 -4.35 -10.95
C THR A 32 -4.24 -5.34 -12.05
N HIS A 33 -3.11 -5.12 -12.73
CA HIS A 33 -2.58 -6.05 -13.72
C HIS A 33 -2.13 -7.39 -13.11
N MET A 34 -1.80 -7.42 -11.82
CA MET A 34 -1.54 -8.64 -11.04
C MET A 34 -2.82 -9.22 -10.41
N LEU A 35 -3.99 -8.84 -10.89
CA LEU A 35 -5.30 -9.26 -10.38
C LEU A 35 -5.54 -8.95 -8.90
N SER A 36 -4.80 -7.98 -8.35
CA SER A 36 -4.78 -7.63 -6.93
C SER A 36 -5.00 -6.11 -6.77
N PRO A 37 -6.15 -5.56 -7.19
CA PRO A 37 -6.37 -4.12 -7.19
C PRO A 37 -6.30 -3.56 -5.76
N ILE A 38 -5.95 -2.29 -5.62
CA ILE A 38 -5.97 -1.61 -4.32
C ILE A 38 -7.43 -1.55 -3.83
N LEU A 39 -7.64 -1.94 -2.57
CA LEU A 39 -8.97 -1.86 -1.94
C LEU A 39 -9.49 -0.42 -1.99
N GLY A 40 -10.72 -0.25 -2.47
CA GLY A 40 -11.36 1.05 -2.67
C GLY A 40 -10.97 1.78 -3.96
N ASP A 41 -10.17 1.16 -4.84
CA ASP A 41 -9.85 1.71 -6.15
C ASP A 41 -11.01 1.58 -7.15
N ARG A 42 -11.88 2.58 -7.18
CA ARG A 42 -13.08 2.60 -8.04
C ARG A 42 -12.79 2.66 -9.54
N ILE A 43 -11.58 3.07 -9.93
CA ILE A 43 -11.24 3.29 -11.34
C ILE A 43 -10.76 1.98 -11.97
N TYR A 44 -9.90 1.25 -11.27
CA TYR A 44 -9.21 0.09 -11.82
C TYR A 44 -9.80 -1.23 -11.33
N TRP A 45 -10.39 -1.28 -10.13
CA TRP A 45 -11.06 -2.50 -9.64
C TRP A 45 -12.26 -2.89 -10.52
N ARG A 46 -13.02 -1.93 -11.05
CA ARG A 46 -14.11 -2.20 -12.02
C ARG A 46 -13.67 -2.94 -13.30
N ARG A 47 -12.37 -3.13 -13.53
CA ARG A 47 -11.82 -3.89 -14.66
C ARG A 47 -11.58 -5.37 -14.32
N LEU A 48 -11.85 -5.79 -13.09
CA LEU A 48 -11.80 -7.18 -12.68
C LEU A 48 -13.21 -7.74 -12.67
N MET A 49 -13.42 -8.73 -13.54
CA MET A 49 -14.67 -9.45 -13.66
C MET A 49 -14.50 -10.87 -13.14
N GLU A 50 -15.59 -11.45 -12.65
CA GLU A 50 -15.66 -12.84 -12.30
C GLU A 50 -15.96 -13.66 -13.57
N VAL A 51 -15.02 -14.52 -13.94
CA VAL A 51 -15.14 -15.48 -15.05
C VAL A 51 -14.80 -16.85 -14.49
N ASP A 52 -15.76 -17.78 -14.56
CA ASP A 52 -15.63 -19.14 -14.02
C ASP A 52 -15.16 -19.20 -12.56
N GLY A 53 -15.57 -18.22 -11.74
CA GLY A 53 -15.22 -18.14 -10.31
C GLY A 53 -13.82 -17.60 -10.02
N ALA A 54 -13.14 -17.04 -11.03
CA ALA A 54 -11.82 -16.42 -10.91
C ALA A 54 -11.83 -14.96 -11.40
N PRO A 55 -10.91 -14.11 -10.90
CA PRO A 55 -10.75 -12.75 -11.40
C PRO A 55 -10.10 -12.74 -12.79
N GLU A 56 -10.72 -12.06 -13.75
CA GLU A 56 -10.15 -11.79 -15.06
C GLU A 56 -10.09 -10.28 -15.34
N LEU A 57 -8.99 -9.84 -15.95
CA LEU A 57 -8.77 -8.44 -16.31
C LEU A 57 -9.35 -8.14 -17.69
N ILE A 58 -10.35 -7.25 -17.74
CA ILE A 58 -10.94 -6.82 -19.01
C ILE A 58 -10.21 -5.63 -19.64
N SER A 59 -10.23 -5.58 -20.98
CA SER A 59 -9.64 -4.47 -21.74
C SER A 59 -10.33 -3.14 -21.45
N ALA A 60 -9.57 -2.05 -21.54
CA ALA A 60 -10.13 -0.72 -21.40
C ALA A 60 -11.05 -0.40 -22.59
N GLY A 61 -12.30 -0.07 -22.32
CA GLY A 61 -13.28 0.28 -23.36
C GLY A 61 -14.09 -0.88 -23.92
N SER A 62 -13.96 -2.10 -23.38
CA SER A 62 -14.96 -3.13 -23.66
C SER A 62 -16.33 -2.64 -23.17
N ARG A 63 -17.35 -2.76 -24.02
CA ARG A 63 -18.74 -2.66 -23.55
C ARG A 63 -18.90 -3.84 -22.59
N VAL A 64 -19.15 -3.56 -21.33
CA VAL A 64 -19.34 -4.56 -20.27
C VAL A 64 -20.84 -4.88 -20.23
N PRO A 65 -21.31 -6.09 -20.60
CA PRO A 65 -22.73 -6.38 -20.36
C PRO A 65 -23.02 -7.73 -19.71
N GLU A 66 -22.07 -8.66 -19.55
CA GLU A 66 -22.40 -10.04 -19.15
C GLU A 66 -21.74 -10.56 -17.87
N PHE A 67 -20.61 -10.01 -17.45
CA PHE A 67 -19.88 -10.52 -16.28
C PHE A 67 -20.11 -9.67 -15.02
N THR A 68 -20.16 -10.35 -13.87
CA THR A 68 -20.21 -9.72 -12.55
C THR A 68 -18.84 -9.19 -12.17
N GLN A 69 -18.80 -8.08 -11.42
CA GLN A 69 -17.54 -7.55 -10.89
C GLN A 69 -16.96 -8.52 -9.87
N TRP A 70 -15.64 -8.75 -9.95
CA TRP A 70 -14.95 -9.58 -8.97
C TRP A 70 -14.83 -8.85 -7.64
N ILE A 71 -15.47 -9.40 -6.60
CA ILE A 71 -15.38 -8.91 -5.22
C ILE A 71 -15.05 -10.09 -4.31
N PRO A 72 -13.91 -10.09 -3.59
CA PRO A 72 -13.63 -11.11 -2.59
C PRO A 72 -14.76 -11.17 -1.56
N ARG A 73 -15.41 -12.34 -1.44
CA ARG A 73 -16.64 -12.52 -0.63
C ARG A 73 -16.47 -12.08 0.83
N VAL A 74 -15.28 -12.29 1.39
CA VAL A 74 -14.97 -11.88 2.77
C VAL A 74 -15.17 -10.38 2.99
N LEU A 75 -14.98 -9.54 1.96
CA LEU A 75 -15.13 -8.10 2.10
C LEU A 75 -16.58 -7.73 2.41
N LEU A 76 -17.54 -8.40 1.78
CA LEU A 76 -18.97 -8.17 2.02
C LEU A 76 -19.34 -8.52 3.47
N GLU A 77 -18.83 -9.64 3.96
CA GLU A 77 -19.07 -10.12 5.32
C GLU A 77 -18.42 -9.24 6.37
N LYS A 78 -17.12 -8.95 6.21
CA LYS A 78 -16.33 -8.18 7.18
C LYS A 78 -16.78 -6.72 7.25
N PHE A 79 -17.00 -6.06 6.10
CA PHE A 79 -17.46 -4.67 6.10
C PHE A 79 -18.98 -4.54 6.31
N ALA A 80 -19.72 -5.65 6.35
CA ALA A 80 -21.19 -5.66 6.41
C ALA A 80 -21.83 -4.78 5.33
N MET A 81 -21.30 -4.87 4.10
CA MET A 81 -21.69 -4.06 2.95
C MET A 81 -22.16 -4.94 1.80
N ASN A 82 -23.06 -4.42 0.98
CA ASN A 82 -23.41 -5.05 -0.30
C ASN A 82 -22.40 -4.70 -1.41
N ASN A 83 -22.51 -5.38 -2.56
CA ASN A 83 -21.59 -5.19 -3.69
C ASN A 83 -21.49 -3.72 -4.14
N LYS A 84 -22.61 -3.00 -4.18
CA LYS A 84 -22.63 -1.59 -4.61
C LYS A 84 -21.86 -0.74 -3.61
N GLU A 85 -22.12 -0.91 -2.31
CA GLU A 85 -21.46 -0.16 -1.25
C GLU A 85 -19.96 -0.39 -1.21
N ILE A 86 -19.49 -1.64 -1.30
CA ILE A 86 -18.04 -1.95 -1.37
C ILE A 86 -17.38 -1.20 -2.54
N MET A 87 -18.03 -1.18 -3.70
CA MET A 87 -17.47 -0.58 -4.91
C MET A 87 -17.56 0.94 -4.94
N THR A 88 -18.46 1.56 -4.17
CA THR A 88 -18.71 3.01 -4.24
C THR A 88 -18.44 3.79 -2.95
N SER A 89 -18.25 3.14 -1.82
CA SER A 89 -18.20 3.82 -0.51
C SER A 89 -16.83 3.76 0.14
N LEU A 90 -16.04 2.72 -0.13
CA LEU A 90 -14.72 2.58 0.49
C LEU A 90 -13.75 3.68 0.04
N PRO A 91 -12.91 4.20 0.96
CA PRO A 91 -11.75 5.01 0.61
C PRO A 91 -10.67 4.15 -0.03
N ILE A 92 -9.68 4.76 -0.68
CA ILE A 92 -8.53 4.03 -1.20
C ILE A 92 -7.60 3.64 -0.04
N TYR A 93 -7.33 2.35 0.10
CA TYR A 93 -6.40 1.83 1.11
C TYR A 93 -4.99 1.74 0.52
N CYS A 94 -4.39 2.90 0.30
CA CYS A 94 -3.00 3.05 -0.14
C CYS A 94 -2.40 4.24 0.60
N HIS A 95 -1.33 4.00 1.35
CA HIS A 95 -0.70 5.00 2.21
C HIS A 95 0.80 5.08 1.90
N VAL A 96 1.32 6.30 1.76
CA VAL A 96 2.76 6.52 1.64
C VAL A 96 3.33 6.55 3.06
N TYR A 97 3.92 5.43 3.47
CA TYR A 97 4.46 5.28 4.83
C TYR A 97 5.78 6.04 5.00
N ASN A 98 6.71 5.88 4.05
CA ASN A 98 8.03 6.51 4.05
C ASN A 98 8.33 7.17 2.70
N THR A 99 8.97 8.34 2.74
CA THR A 99 9.64 8.98 1.60
C THR A 99 11.10 9.17 1.98
N ILE A 100 12.00 8.62 1.15
CA ILE A 100 13.45 8.73 1.35
C ILE A 100 13.97 9.78 0.38
N PHE A 101 14.61 10.82 0.92
CA PHE A 101 15.33 11.82 0.15
C PHE A 101 16.81 11.49 0.25
N GLU A 102 17.38 11.01 -0.86
CA GLU A 102 18.81 10.75 -0.95
C GLU A 102 19.58 12.04 -0.66
N ASP A 103 20.68 11.90 0.06
CA ASP A 103 21.56 13.02 0.31
C ASP A 103 22.40 13.33 -0.93
N VAL A 104 22.09 14.47 -1.57
CA VAL A 104 22.79 14.96 -2.75
C VAL A 104 24.12 15.63 -2.38
N GLY A 105 24.35 15.92 -1.10
CA GLY A 105 25.52 16.64 -0.58
C GLY A 105 26.60 15.79 0.10
N GLY A 106 26.30 14.56 0.50
CA GLY A 106 27.23 13.64 1.18
C GLY A 106 27.50 13.93 2.66
N TYR A 107 26.61 14.65 3.32
CA TYR A 107 26.61 14.99 4.75
C TYR A 107 25.93 13.93 5.65
N GLU A 108 25.01 13.12 5.12
CA GLU A 108 24.29 12.08 5.88
C GLU A 108 24.31 10.74 5.12
N GLU A 109 24.82 9.67 5.75
CA GLU A 109 24.93 8.34 5.13
C GLU A 109 23.57 7.74 4.71
N GLN A 110 22.47 8.19 5.32
CA GLN A 110 21.14 7.57 5.18
C GLN A 110 20.11 8.48 4.49
N GLY A 111 20.46 9.74 4.22
CA GLY A 111 19.52 10.75 3.72
C GLY A 111 18.37 11.07 4.68
N LEU A 112 17.46 11.95 4.25
CA LEU A 112 16.31 12.35 5.06
C LEU A 112 15.14 11.40 4.82
N VAL A 113 14.58 10.83 5.90
CA VAL A 113 13.37 10.00 5.84
C VAL A 113 12.18 10.77 6.41
N ALA A 114 11.18 11.05 5.56
CA ALA A 114 9.88 11.56 5.99
C ALA A 114 8.89 10.40 6.12
N ALA A 115 8.40 10.15 7.34
CA ALA A 115 7.48 9.07 7.64
C ALA A 115 6.14 9.58 8.16
N SER A 116 5.06 8.85 7.87
CA SER A 116 3.73 9.09 8.44
C SER A 116 3.05 7.78 8.78
N GLU A 117 2.40 7.73 9.92
CA GLU A 117 1.51 6.61 10.26
C GLU A 117 0.31 6.56 9.29
N PRO A 118 -0.22 5.36 8.99
CA PRO A 118 -1.47 5.21 8.26
C PRO A 118 -2.62 5.89 8.99
N PRO A 119 -3.60 6.44 8.26
CA PRO A 119 -4.76 7.08 8.86
C PRO A 119 -5.65 6.07 9.60
N ALA A 120 -6.46 6.56 10.55
CA ALA A 120 -7.28 5.72 11.42
C ALA A 120 -8.20 4.74 10.67
N HIS A 121 -8.79 5.16 9.55
CA HIS A 121 -9.63 4.27 8.74
C HIS A 121 -8.85 3.11 8.11
N PHE A 122 -7.57 3.33 7.77
CA PHE A 122 -6.69 2.28 7.26
C PHE A 122 -6.43 1.27 8.36
N MET A 123 -6.07 1.74 9.56
CA MET A 123 -5.84 0.91 10.73
C MET A 123 -7.07 0.07 11.11
N ALA A 124 -8.26 0.69 11.11
CA ALA A 124 -9.51 -0.02 11.37
C ALA A 124 -9.79 -1.13 10.34
N ALA A 125 -9.49 -0.89 9.06
CA ALA A 125 -9.63 -1.93 8.04
C ALA A 125 -8.62 -3.08 8.22
N LEU A 126 -7.39 -2.77 8.64
CA LEU A 126 -6.41 -3.82 8.94
C LEU A 126 -6.87 -4.70 10.09
N GLU A 127 -7.46 -4.12 11.13
CA GLU A 127 -8.03 -4.88 12.25
C GLU A 127 -9.18 -5.76 11.76
N LEU A 128 -10.13 -5.18 11.03
CA LEU A 128 -11.29 -5.88 10.49
C LEU A 128 -10.91 -7.07 9.58
N LEU A 129 -9.86 -6.90 8.78
CA LEU A 129 -9.36 -7.87 7.81
C LEU A 129 -8.33 -8.84 8.40
N ASP A 130 -8.09 -8.81 9.71
CA ASP A 130 -7.12 -9.66 10.41
C ASP A 130 -5.66 -9.47 9.94
N LEU A 131 -5.33 -8.29 9.40
CA LEU A 131 -4.01 -7.90 8.87
C LEU A 131 -3.23 -6.95 9.80
N LEU A 132 -3.86 -6.43 10.86
CA LEU A 132 -3.20 -5.55 11.83
C LEU A 132 -1.92 -6.16 12.46
N PRO A 133 -1.87 -7.44 12.85
CA PRO A 133 -0.65 -8.03 13.40
C PRO A 133 0.54 -7.97 12.43
N ALA A 134 0.28 -8.14 11.13
CA ALA A 134 1.32 -8.07 10.10
C ALA A 134 1.88 -6.64 9.98
N TYR A 135 1.03 -5.63 10.06
CA TYR A 135 1.45 -4.22 10.10
C TYR A 135 2.30 -3.91 11.33
N LEU A 136 1.88 -4.35 12.52
CA LEU A 136 2.63 -4.12 13.76
C LEU A 136 4.01 -4.77 13.72
N LYS A 137 4.11 -6.00 13.17
CA LYS A 137 5.38 -6.68 12.95
C LYS A 137 6.26 -5.91 11.97
N PHE A 138 5.70 -5.44 10.85
CA PHE A 138 6.41 -4.61 9.88
C PHE A 138 6.96 -3.34 10.52
N LYS A 139 6.13 -2.61 11.28
CA LYS A 139 6.52 -1.37 11.96
C LYS A 139 7.70 -1.59 12.92
N LYS A 140 7.63 -2.66 13.73
CA LYS A 140 8.71 -3.02 14.67
C LYS A 140 10.03 -3.32 13.95
N GLN A 141 9.98 -4.09 12.86
CA GLN A 141 11.17 -4.40 12.06
C GLN A 141 11.77 -3.16 11.38
N SER A 142 10.91 -2.24 10.94
CA SER A 142 11.34 -0.98 10.32
C SER A 142 11.99 -0.05 11.34
N SER A 143 11.52 -0.02 12.59
CA SER A 143 12.15 0.76 13.67
C SER A 143 13.48 0.18 14.15
N GLU A 144 13.60 -1.15 14.19
CA GLU A 144 14.85 -1.83 14.59
C GLU A 144 15.96 -1.63 13.55
N LYS A 145 15.61 -1.64 12.26
CA LYS A 145 16.56 -1.33 11.18
C LYS A 145 17.12 0.09 11.23
N SER A 146 16.36 1.06 11.73
CA SER A 146 16.86 2.43 11.91
C SER A 146 17.74 2.62 13.15
N SER A 147 17.66 1.72 14.15
CA SER A 147 18.45 1.86 15.37
C SER A 147 19.84 1.22 15.29
N ASP A 148 20.00 0.13 14.52
CA ASP A 148 21.27 -0.61 14.47
C ASP A 148 22.40 0.06 13.67
N ASP A 149 22.10 1.06 12.83
CA ASP A 149 23.11 1.86 12.13
C ASP A 149 23.53 3.13 12.92
N SER A 150 22.96 3.38 14.10
CA SER A 150 23.20 4.63 14.87
C SER A 150 24.42 4.60 15.79
N THR A 151 25.25 3.54 15.74
CA THR A 151 26.48 3.42 16.52
C THR A 151 27.75 3.59 15.68
N SER A 152 27.91 4.74 15.03
CA SER A 152 29.25 5.30 14.78
C SER A 152 29.22 6.81 14.58
N GLU A 153 29.88 7.48 15.52
CA GLU A 153 30.54 8.78 15.40
C GLU A 153 29.67 10.05 15.35
N THR A 154 29.82 10.84 16.41
CA THR A 154 29.42 12.23 16.57
C THR A 154 29.70 13.08 15.33
N SER A 155 28.68 13.33 14.52
CA SER A 155 28.68 14.33 13.47
C SER A 155 28.45 15.72 14.09
N LYS A 156 29.51 16.54 14.04
CA LYS A 156 29.42 17.97 14.37
C LYS A 156 28.55 18.65 13.32
N THR A 157 27.49 19.33 13.74
CA THR A 157 26.62 20.08 12.84
C THR A 157 27.24 21.43 12.49
N SER A 158 26.93 21.93 11.30
CA SER A 158 27.48 23.18 10.73
C SER A 158 27.05 24.47 11.46
N GLY A 159 26.41 24.37 12.63
CA GLY A 159 26.00 25.49 13.49
C GLY A 159 27.05 25.97 14.48
N ASP A 160 28.18 25.26 14.63
CA ASP A 160 29.20 25.55 15.66
C ASP A 160 30.31 26.52 15.19
N VAL A 161 30.18 27.14 14.02
CA VAL A 161 31.14 28.17 13.55
C VAL A 161 30.49 29.54 13.65
N ILE A 162 30.68 30.19 14.79
CA ILE A 162 30.42 31.62 14.96
C ILE A 162 31.71 32.36 14.52
N PHE A 163 31.57 33.30 13.56
CA PHE A 163 32.62 34.25 13.17
C PHE A 163 32.90 35.28 14.27
#